data_AF-A0A942EJ58-F1
#
_entry.id   AF-A0A942EJ58-F1
#
_cell.length_a   1.000
_cell.length_b   1.000
_cell.length_c   1.000
_cell.angle_alpha   90.00
_cell.angle_beta   90.00
_cell.angle_gamma   90.00
#
_symmetry.space_group_name_H-M   'P 1'
#
loop_
_entity.id
_entity.type
_entity.pdbx_description
1 polymer ?
#
loop_
_entity_poly.entity_id
_entity_poly.type
_entity_poly.pdbx_seq_one_letter_code
_entity_poly.pdbx_strand_id
1 'polypeptide(L)'
;MTLEAILQAQRQLLSLDPAALQFVAQQATCRVPATCPPGFQGRYTVRSGDTMFFIARRFGVTLQALISANPHISNPNLIFPCDVLCVPGVDICRVPTTCPPGFQERYTVKQGDTMSLIARRLGITLQALISANPHIPDPNLIFPCDVLCVP
;
A
#
# COMPACT_ATOMS: atom_id res chain seq x y z
N MET A 1 37.70 -24.25 -28.61
CA MET A 1 37.55 -23.29 -27.49
C MET A 1 38.78 -23.44 -26.62
N THR A 2 39.61 -22.40 -26.49
CA THR A 2 40.92 -22.54 -25.83
C THR A 2 40.78 -22.52 -24.32
N LEU A 3 41.68 -23.23 -23.63
CA LEU A 3 41.76 -23.25 -22.16
C LEU A 3 41.91 -21.83 -21.59
N GLU A 4 42.51 -20.90 -22.34
CA GLU A 4 42.59 -19.48 -21.97
C GLU A 4 41.24 -18.76 -22.01
N ALA A 5 40.36 -19.07 -22.96
CA ALA A 5 39.02 -18.52 -23.01
C ALA A 5 38.16 -19.01 -21.82
N ILE A 6 38.38 -20.25 -21.39
CA ILE A 6 37.74 -20.80 -20.18
C ILE A 6 38.29 -20.14 -18.91
N LEU A 7 39.62 -19.96 -18.80
CA LEU A 7 40.24 -19.27 -17.65
C LEU A 7 39.89 -17.78 -17.57
N GLN A 8 39.73 -17.09 -18.70
CA GLN A 8 39.27 -15.69 -18.73
C GLN A 8 37.81 -15.56 -18.29
N ALA A 9 36.93 -16.45 -18.76
CA ALA A 9 35.54 -16.49 -18.31
C ALA A 9 35.44 -16.83 -16.80
N GLN A 10 36.32 -17.71 -16.30
CA GLN A 10 36.35 -18.10 -14.90
C GLN A 10 36.93 -17.01 -13.98
N ARG A 11 37.84 -16.15 -14.49
CA ARG A 11 38.33 -14.94 -13.79
C ARG A 11 37.33 -13.79 -13.78
N GLN A 12 36.48 -13.65 -14.81
CA GLN A 12 35.38 -12.67 -14.83
C GLN A 12 34.24 -13.04 -13.85
N LEU A 13 34.01 -14.32 -13.57
CA LEU A 13 33.07 -14.72 -12.50
C LEU A 13 33.60 -14.40 -11.09
N LEU A 14 34.92 -14.32 -10.90
CA LEU A 14 35.58 -14.04 -9.61
C LEU A 14 35.74 -12.54 -9.31
N SER A 15 35.30 -11.64 -10.20
CA SER A 15 35.35 -10.18 -9.99
C SER A 15 34.03 -9.59 -9.49
N LEU A 16 33.01 -10.39 -9.22
CA LEU A 16 31.83 -9.92 -8.49
C LEU A 16 32.20 -9.87 -7.01
N ASP A 17 32.24 -8.65 -6.45
CA ASP A 17 32.48 -8.42 -5.03
C ASP A 17 31.57 -9.37 -4.20
N PRO A 18 32.15 -10.24 -3.34
CA PRO A 18 31.38 -11.11 -2.46
C PRO A 18 30.32 -10.36 -1.65
N ALA A 19 30.59 -9.09 -1.27
CA ALA A 19 29.61 -8.24 -0.62
C ALA A 19 28.47 -7.83 -1.57
N ALA A 20 28.74 -7.61 -2.86
CA ALA A 20 27.70 -7.38 -3.87
C ALA A 20 26.88 -8.65 -4.13
N LEU A 21 27.51 -9.84 -4.15
CA LEU A 21 26.79 -11.11 -4.24
C LEU A 21 25.92 -11.38 -3.00
N GLN A 22 26.40 -11.02 -1.81
CA GLN A 22 25.65 -11.15 -0.56
C GLN A 22 24.51 -10.12 -0.48
N PHE A 23 24.70 -8.90 -0.99
CA PHE A 23 23.67 -7.85 -1.08
C PHE A 23 22.59 -8.20 -2.12
N VAL A 24 22.99 -8.78 -3.26
CA VAL A 24 22.08 -9.32 -4.27
C VAL A 24 21.32 -10.53 -3.71
N ALA A 25 21.96 -11.43 -2.96
CA ALA A 25 21.32 -12.60 -2.36
C ALA A 25 20.39 -12.25 -1.17
N GLN A 26 20.68 -11.21 -0.40
CA GLN A 26 19.80 -10.73 0.69
C GLN A 26 18.59 -9.92 0.20
N GLN A 27 18.62 -9.42 -1.04
CA GLN A 27 17.51 -8.70 -1.68
C GLN A 27 16.74 -9.54 -2.71
N ALA A 28 17.16 -10.78 -2.97
CA ALA A 28 16.59 -11.66 -4.00
C ALA A 28 15.55 -12.68 -3.49
N THR A 29 15.01 -12.52 -2.28
CA THR A 29 13.82 -13.27 -1.86
C THR A 29 12.59 -12.42 -2.07
N CYS A 30 11.66 -12.92 -2.88
CA CYS A 30 10.38 -12.27 -3.14
C CYS A 30 9.69 -11.94 -1.82
N ARG A 31 9.35 -10.66 -1.59
CA ARG A 31 8.57 -10.29 -0.41
C ARG A 31 7.11 -10.59 -0.70
N VAL A 32 6.62 -11.67 -0.11
CA VAL A 32 5.23 -12.13 -0.26
C VAL A 32 4.52 -11.97 1.08
N PRO A 33 3.40 -11.22 1.14
CA PRO A 33 2.65 -11.09 2.38
C PRO A 33 2.01 -12.44 2.71
N ALA A 34 1.92 -12.80 4.00
CA ALA A 34 1.25 -14.03 4.42
C ALA A 34 -0.26 -13.95 4.14
N THR A 35 -0.87 -12.79 4.40
CA THR A 35 -2.29 -12.51 4.18
C THR A 35 -2.45 -11.13 3.54
N CYS A 36 -3.58 -10.88 2.90
CA CYS A 36 -3.95 -9.54 2.44
C CYS A 36 -5.01 -8.94 3.37
N PRO A 37 -5.04 -7.60 3.53
CA PRO A 37 -6.11 -6.93 4.26
C PRO A 37 -7.49 -7.25 3.65
N PRO A 38 -8.58 -7.22 4.43
CA PRO A 38 -9.94 -7.36 3.89
C PRO A 38 -10.24 -6.35 2.77
N GLY A 39 -11.07 -6.73 1.79
CA GLY A 39 -11.48 -5.83 0.69
C GLY A 39 -10.41 -5.57 -0.38
N PHE A 40 -9.37 -6.39 -0.46
CA PHE A 40 -8.41 -6.36 -1.57
C PHE A 40 -9.01 -6.97 -2.85
N GLN A 41 -8.72 -6.39 -4.02
CA GLN A 41 -9.19 -6.90 -5.32
C GLN A 41 -8.34 -8.06 -5.84
N GLY A 42 -7.10 -8.19 -5.35
CA GLY A 42 -6.23 -9.29 -5.76
C GLY A 42 -4.77 -9.07 -5.38
N ARG A 43 -3.95 -10.06 -5.71
CA ARG A 43 -2.50 -10.01 -5.59
C ARG A 43 -1.87 -9.63 -6.92
N TYR A 44 -0.88 -8.75 -6.87
CA TYR A 44 -0.07 -8.37 -8.03
C TYR A 44 1.39 -8.70 -7.78
N THR A 45 1.98 -9.50 -8.67
CA THR A 45 3.42 -9.76 -8.66
C THR A 45 4.14 -8.67 -9.45
N VAL A 46 5.03 -7.96 -8.76
CA VAL A 46 5.86 -6.87 -9.31
C VAL A 46 6.73 -7.39 -10.45
N ARG A 47 6.80 -6.62 -11.53
CA ARG A 47 7.61 -6.88 -12.71
C ARG A 47 8.74 -5.86 -12.83
N SER A 48 9.75 -6.17 -13.65
CA SER A 48 10.82 -5.21 -13.95
C SER A 48 10.25 -3.92 -14.52
N GLY A 49 10.68 -2.78 -13.97
CA GLY A 49 10.22 -1.45 -14.36
C GLY A 49 8.95 -0.96 -13.66
N ASP A 50 8.31 -1.78 -12.82
CA ASP A 50 7.17 -1.33 -12.04
C ASP A 50 7.58 -0.33 -10.94
N THR A 51 6.67 0.61 -10.65
CA THR A 51 6.66 1.40 -9.41
C THR A 51 5.30 1.26 -8.75
N MET A 52 5.23 1.43 -7.42
CA MET A 52 3.93 1.44 -6.74
C MET A 52 2.99 2.52 -7.31
N PHE A 53 3.52 3.64 -7.80
CA PHE A 53 2.72 4.69 -8.45
C PHE A 53 2.03 4.20 -9.73
N PHE A 54 2.77 3.56 -10.63
CA PHE A 54 2.19 3.02 -11.87
C PHE A 54 1.26 1.85 -11.63
N ILE A 55 1.57 0.99 -10.65
CA ILE A 55 0.69 -0.09 -10.21
C ILE A 55 -0.63 0.48 -9.67
N ALA A 56 -0.57 1.46 -8.76
CA ALA A 56 -1.76 2.09 -8.20
C ALA A 56 -2.66 2.69 -9.30
N ARG A 57 -2.07 3.44 -10.24
CA ARG A 57 -2.79 3.98 -11.40
C ARG A 57 -3.42 2.91 -12.28
N ARG A 58 -2.70 1.81 -12.55
CA ARG A 58 -3.19 0.68 -13.35
C ARG A 58 -4.45 0.06 -12.74
N PHE A 59 -4.48 -0.02 -11.41
CA PHE A 59 -5.56 -0.66 -10.66
C PHE A 59 -6.63 0.32 -10.16
N GLY A 60 -6.54 1.61 -10.54
CA GLY A 60 -7.52 2.62 -10.17
C GLY A 60 -7.54 2.96 -8.67
N VAL A 61 -6.47 2.67 -7.94
CA VAL A 61 -6.37 2.95 -6.49
C VAL A 61 -5.41 4.10 -6.23
N THR A 62 -5.53 4.73 -5.06
CA THR A 62 -4.55 5.75 -4.66
C THR A 62 -3.22 5.08 -4.31
N LEU A 63 -2.10 5.76 -4.59
CA LEU A 63 -0.77 5.29 -4.18
C LEU A 63 -0.72 5.01 -2.67
N GLN A 64 -1.31 5.90 -1.87
CA GLN A 64 -1.34 5.71 -0.42
C GLN A 64 -2.12 4.46 -0.01
N ALA A 65 -3.29 4.19 -0.61
CA ALA A 65 -4.06 2.99 -0.31
C ALA A 65 -3.26 1.73 -0.62
N LEU A 66 -2.54 1.71 -1.75
CA LEU A 66 -1.64 0.60 -2.08
C LEU A 66 -0.51 0.48 -1.05
N ILE A 67 0.12 1.58 -0.63
CA ILE A 67 1.19 1.54 0.40
C ILE A 67 0.65 0.99 1.72
N SER A 68 -0.46 1.53 2.20
CA SER A 68 -1.08 1.13 3.46
C SER A 68 -1.53 -0.34 3.46
N ALA A 69 -1.93 -0.88 2.31
CA ALA A 69 -2.29 -2.29 2.16
C ALA A 69 -1.08 -3.25 2.17
N ASN A 70 0.15 -2.73 2.08
CA ASN A 70 1.38 -3.53 1.90
C ASN A 70 2.47 -3.21 2.95
N PRO A 71 2.20 -3.39 4.25
CA PRO A 71 3.13 -3.03 5.33
C PRO A 71 4.42 -3.88 5.36
N HIS A 72 4.45 -5.03 4.67
CA HIS A 72 5.65 -5.83 4.49
C HIS A 72 6.68 -5.18 3.55
N ILE A 73 6.30 -4.14 2.82
CA ILE A 73 7.20 -3.32 2.02
C ILE A 73 7.58 -2.07 2.81
N SER A 74 8.70 -2.14 3.54
CA SER A 74 9.14 -1.06 4.42
C SER A 74 9.50 0.25 3.68
N ASN A 75 9.97 0.15 2.43
CA ASN A 75 10.25 1.30 1.58
C ASN A 75 9.43 1.19 0.27
N PRO A 76 8.34 1.96 0.12
CA PRO A 76 7.49 1.95 -1.07
C PRO A 76 8.19 2.30 -2.39
N ASN A 77 9.32 3.02 -2.33
CA ASN A 77 10.11 3.38 -3.50
C ASN A 77 11.06 2.26 -3.94
N LEU A 78 11.19 1.19 -3.14
CA LEU A 78 12.04 0.03 -3.43
C LEU A 78 11.17 -1.23 -3.48
N ILE A 79 10.62 -1.51 -4.65
CA ILE A 79 10.01 -2.80 -5.00
C ILE A 79 10.90 -3.53 -6.00
N PHE A 80 10.95 -4.85 -5.88
CA PHE A 80 11.76 -5.70 -6.73
C PHE A 80 10.85 -6.63 -7.55
N PRO A 81 11.27 -7.02 -8.76
CA PRO A 81 10.61 -8.10 -9.49
C PRO A 81 10.40 -9.30 -8.56
N CYS A 82 9.22 -9.91 -8.65
CA CYS A 82 8.72 -11.01 -7.83
C CYS A 82 8.13 -10.67 -6.46
N ASP A 83 8.28 -9.44 -5.94
CA ASP A 83 7.48 -9.00 -4.79
C ASP A 83 5.98 -9.16 -5.09
N VAL A 84 5.19 -9.49 -4.07
CA VAL A 84 3.74 -9.59 -4.19
C VAL A 84 3.08 -8.48 -3.39
N LEU A 85 2.25 -7.70 -4.07
CA LEU A 85 1.44 -6.64 -3.46
C LEU A 85 -0.02 -7.09 -3.35
N CYS A 86 -0.63 -6.86 -2.21
CA CYS A 86 -2.07 -6.86 -2.03
C CYS A 86 -2.62 -5.56 -2.62
N VAL A 87 -3.31 -5.65 -3.75
CA VAL A 87 -3.94 -4.49 -4.38
C VAL A 87 -5.30 -4.26 -3.71
N PRO A 88 -5.54 -3.10 -3.06
CA PRO A 88 -6.83 -2.81 -2.45
C PRO A 88 -7.92 -2.74 -3.54
N GLY A 89 -9.16 -3.11 -3.25
CA GLY A 89 -10.25 -2.92 -4.21
C GLY A 89 -10.60 -1.45 -4.42
N VAL A 90 -11.25 -1.14 -5.54
CA VAL A 90 -11.85 0.18 -5.81
C VAL A 90 -13.12 0.44 -4.98
N ASP A 91 -13.74 -0.62 -4.45
CA ASP A 91 -14.89 -0.57 -3.53
C ASP A 91 -14.51 -0.17 -2.08
N ILE A 92 -13.31 0.36 -1.86
CA ILE A 92 -12.83 0.84 -0.55
C ILE A 92 -13.50 2.15 -0.12
N CYS A 93 -14.12 2.90 -1.02
CA CYS A 93 -14.83 4.11 -0.63
C CYS A 93 -16.12 3.72 0.07
N ARG A 94 -16.09 3.69 1.41
CA ARG A 94 -17.30 3.48 2.18
C ARG A 94 -18.06 4.79 2.18
N VAL A 95 -19.02 4.88 1.27
CA VAL A 95 -19.92 6.02 1.14
C VAL A 95 -21.26 5.64 1.78
N PRO A 96 -21.71 6.36 2.83
CA PRO A 96 -23.00 6.08 3.42
C PRO A 96 -24.11 6.54 2.46
N THR A 97 -25.09 5.67 2.24
CA THR A 97 -26.28 6.02 1.44
C THR A 97 -27.03 7.20 2.07
N THR A 98 -27.10 7.22 3.41
CA THR A 98 -27.76 8.27 4.21
C THR A 98 -26.90 8.64 5.41
N CYS A 99 -26.96 9.92 5.82
CA CYS A 99 -26.36 10.37 7.07
C CYS A 99 -27.41 10.42 8.20
N PRO A 100 -27.00 10.26 9.47
CA PRO A 100 -27.90 10.41 10.61
C PRO A 100 -28.53 11.82 10.69
N PRO A 101 -29.71 11.97 11.32
CA PRO A 101 -30.30 13.28 11.58
C PRO A 101 -29.34 14.21 12.34
N GLY A 102 -29.32 15.49 11.97
CA GLY A 102 -28.44 16.48 12.58
C GLY A 102 -27.02 16.53 12.00
N PHE A 103 -26.68 15.73 10.98
CA PHE A 103 -25.42 15.90 10.27
C PHE A 103 -25.33 17.28 9.60
N GLN A 104 -24.15 17.88 9.66
CA GLN A 104 -23.87 19.21 9.11
C GLN A 104 -23.33 19.11 7.68
N GLU A 105 -22.42 18.17 7.44
CA GLU A 105 -21.79 17.98 6.12
C GLU A 105 -21.23 16.58 5.90
N ARG A 106 -20.82 16.31 4.65
CA ARG A 106 -20.09 15.10 4.27
C ARG A 106 -18.61 15.44 4.08
N TYR A 107 -17.74 14.72 4.77
CA TYR A 107 -16.28 14.86 4.64
C TYR A 107 -15.72 13.68 3.86
N THR A 108 -15.02 13.94 2.75
CA THR A 108 -14.27 12.90 2.05
C THR A 108 -12.87 12.79 2.63
N VAL A 109 -12.54 11.62 3.19
CA VAL A 109 -11.24 11.30 3.79
C VAL A 109 -10.13 11.50 2.77
N LYS A 110 -9.09 12.23 3.17
CA LYS A 110 -7.90 12.50 2.36
C LYS A 110 -6.71 11.68 2.87
N GLN A 111 -5.64 11.70 2.09
CA GLN A 111 -4.38 11.08 2.48
C GLN A 111 -3.88 11.66 3.81
N GLY A 112 -3.47 10.77 4.73
CA GLY A 112 -2.90 11.14 6.02
C GLY A 112 -3.92 11.54 7.08
N ASP A 113 -5.21 11.51 6.76
CA ASP A 113 -6.25 11.72 7.75
C ASP A 113 -6.37 10.51 8.70
N THR A 114 -6.72 10.82 9.93
CA THR A 114 -7.30 9.88 10.89
C THR A 114 -8.62 10.49 11.37
N MET A 115 -9.55 9.68 11.89
CA MET A 115 -10.79 10.23 12.47
C MET A 115 -10.49 11.21 13.63
N SER A 116 -9.42 10.98 14.40
CA SER A 116 -9.00 11.88 15.49
C SER A 116 -8.46 13.22 14.98
N LEU A 117 -7.68 13.23 13.89
CA LEU A 117 -7.19 14.45 13.25
C LEU A 117 -8.34 15.24 12.62
N ILE A 118 -9.28 14.56 11.95
CA ILE A 118 -10.47 15.17 11.34
C ILE A 118 -11.35 15.81 12.42
N ALA A 119 -11.73 15.04 13.45
CA ALA A 119 -12.60 15.52 14.52
C ALA A 119 -12.04 16.77 15.20
N ARG A 120 -10.73 16.77 15.52
CA ARG A 120 -10.04 17.93 16.09
C ARG A 120 -10.08 19.15 15.17
N ARG A 121 -9.84 18.97 13.87
CA ARG A 121 -9.86 20.07 12.88
C ARG A 121 -11.26 20.68 12.74
N LEU A 122 -12.30 19.87 12.86
CA LEU A 122 -13.70 20.29 12.74
C LEU A 122 -14.31 20.77 14.08
N GLY A 123 -13.57 20.70 15.19
CA GLY A 123 -14.07 21.12 16.49
C GLY A 123 -15.15 20.20 17.09
N ILE A 124 -15.23 18.94 16.64
CA ILE A 124 -16.16 17.92 17.16
C ILE A 124 -15.41 16.86 17.98
N THR A 125 -16.14 16.10 18.79
CA THR A 125 -15.52 14.98 19.52
C THR A 125 -15.29 13.79 18.58
N LEU A 126 -14.18 13.06 18.79
CA LEU A 126 -13.93 11.80 18.08
C LEU A 126 -15.10 10.82 18.24
N GLN A 127 -15.66 10.74 19.45
CA GLN A 127 -16.78 9.85 19.73
C GLN A 127 -18.04 10.23 18.94
N ALA A 128 -18.35 11.51 18.79
CA ALA A 128 -19.48 11.96 17.97
C ALA A 128 -19.28 11.58 16.50
N LEU A 129 -18.07 11.79 15.97
CA LEU A 129 -17.74 11.39 14.60
C LEU A 129 -17.86 9.87 14.41
N ILE A 130 -17.34 9.06 15.33
CA ILE A 130 -17.46 7.59 15.25
C ILE A 130 -18.94 7.16 15.27
N SER A 131 -19.73 7.67 16.22
CA SER A 131 -21.15 7.32 16.35
C SER A 131 -21.98 7.70 15.11
N ALA A 132 -21.62 8.78 14.43
CA ALA A 132 -22.29 9.22 13.20
C ALA A 132 -21.95 8.37 11.96
N ASN A 133 -20.94 7.48 12.04
CA ASN A 133 -20.38 6.76 10.91
C ASN A 133 -20.37 5.23 11.10
N PRO A 134 -21.52 4.58 11.32
CA PRO A 134 -21.60 3.13 11.58
C PRO A 134 -21.18 2.26 10.38
N HIS A 135 -21.11 2.83 9.17
CA HIS A 135 -20.57 2.16 7.98
C HIS A 135 -19.04 2.04 7.99
N ILE A 136 -18.35 2.63 8.97
CA ILE A 136 -16.93 2.48 9.23
C ILE A 136 -16.74 1.54 10.43
N PRO A 137 -16.51 0.22 10.22
CA PRO A 137 -16.49 -0.75 11.32
C PRO A 137 -15.29 -0.58 12.25
N ASP A 138 -14.14 -0.16 11.70
CA ASP A 138 -12.93 0.16 12.45
C ASP A 138 -12.57 1.64 12.24
N PRO A 139 -12.77 2.50 13.26
CA PRO A 139 -12.42 3.92 13.22
C PRO A 139 -10.93 4.25 13.01
N ASN A 140 -10.04 3.29 13.31
CA ASN A 140 -8.60 3.46 13.10
C ASN A 140 -8.18 3.11 11.67
N LEU A 141 -9.06 2.48 10.89
CA LEU A 141 -8.82 2.08 9.52
C LEU A 141 -9.80 2.81 8.60
N ILE A 142 -9.42 4.01 8.18
CA ILE A 142 -10.07 4.78 7.13
C ILE A 142 -9.20 4.84 5.87
N PHE A 143 -9.84 4.86 4.72
CA PHE A 143 -9.18 4.94 3.42
C PHE A 143 -9.42 6.31 2.80
N PRO A 144 -8.43 6.89 2.09
CA PRO A 144 -8.71 8.02 1.22
C PRO A 144 -9.84 7.67 0.28
N CYS A 145 -10.86 8.55 0.20
CA CYS A 145 -12.18 8.39 -0.45
C CYS A 145 -13.35 7.87 0.40
N ASP A 146 -13.14 7.39 1.64
CA ASP A 146 -14.26 7.19 2.57
C ASP A 146 -15.02 8.51 2.75
N VAL A 147 -16.35 8.42 2.88
CA VAL A 147 -17.18 9.60 3.15
C VAL A 147 -17.72 9.50 4.57
N LEU A 148 -17.40 10.49 5.38
CA LEU A 148 -17.87 10.62 6.75
C LEU A 148 -19.06 11.58 6.81
N CYS A 149 -20.11 11.21 7.54
CA CYS A 149 -21.15 12.10 8.01
C CYS A 149 -20.61 12.86 9.24
N VAL A 150 -20.46 14.18 9.12
CA VAL A 150 -20.00 15.05 10.20
C VAL A 150 -21.23 15.53 10.98
N PRO A 151 -21.38 15.19 12.27
CA PRO A 151 -22.47 15.68 13.13
C PRO A 151 -22.30 17.14 13.52
#